data_AF-A0AAN9BRN2-F1
#
_entry.id   AF-A0AAN9BRN2-F1
#
_cell.length_a   1.000
_cell.length_b   1.000
_cell.length_c   1.000
_cell.angle_alpha   90.00
_cell.angle_beta   90.00
_cell.angle_gamma   90.00
#
_symmetry.space_group_name_H-M   'P 1'
#
loop_
_entity.id
_entity.type
_entity.pdbx_description
1 polymer ?
#
loop_
_entity_poly.entity_id
_entity_poly.type
_entity_poly.pdbx_seq_one_letter_code
_entity_poly.pdbx_strand_id
1 'polypeptide(L)'
;MWRVSVIWVLCFACVWAGLPGEDSISQNYEACHGKTYGMTAESCDSTLRYRSVDGTCNNLNNPSWGSSGQNFLRLLDPVYDDGAQSPRQKKTNNDTLPSPRDVSTSVHDFDRTRLSHNTSVMLMEWGQFLAHDMSATPVDSDSMTSDTCCSESLVTTGELHSDVNSGGPCFPIIISENDRHFTDVAHRCMEFVRSFPVTENNVRQQVNLYSAFVDGTNVYGFSDTEMAALRDTTGGKLLVERDNYLPESDTNFCIKDSDDDYCLQAGDSRVNVYPGLGALHTIFMRYHNYVAGELETNNPTWTNDDLFNYARKIVIAVLQHITFDEYLPAVLGRTTLAEYGISSDFAYDDSCDATLYNVFSTAAFRFGHSMVPDGLLIDGQVVESLDLFLRPHSVLTSLDSLVSGLASSRAEEVDRWYSEGMTDHLFEEAPFEGFDVAALNIQRGRDHGLPSYNDWRVKCGLDRVASFTELPLHAQRRYETVYGDTDNIDLYSGALTETRVSGGIVGPTYACLLGQQFANLRKCDRFFWETTDPVTGFDTDRQRMQIQRTKLSHVICRTTGITSIQDRVFDVPDSRRNPEKTCASILAKEMDLGLF
;
A
#
# COMPACT_ATOMS: atom_id res chain seq x y z
N MET A 1 -23.70 -14.52 1.48
CA MET A 1 -22.88 -14.83 0.28
C MET A 1 -22.36 -13.59 -0.45
N TRP A 2 -23.10 -12.48 -0.57
CA TRP A 2 -22.61 -11.25 -1.27
C TRP A 2 -21.89 -10.23 -0.38
N ARG A 3 -22.33 -10.02 0.87
CA ARG A 3 -21.61 -9.21 1.89
C ARG A 3 -20.19 -9.71 2.17
N VAL A 4 -19.93 -10.97 1.83
CA VAL A 4 -18.64 -11.63 1.98
C VAL A 4 -17.69 -11.00 0.96
N SER A 5 -18.01 -10.94 -0.34
CA SER A 5 -17.13 -10.56 -1.49
C SER A 5 -16.40 -9.20 -1.43
N VAL A 6 -17.00 -8.16 -0.85
CA VAL A 6 -16.40 -6.81 -0.80
C VAL A 6 -15.23 -6.74 0.20
N ILE A 7 -15.31 -7.51 1.29
CA ILE A 7 -14.24 -7.65 2.28
C ILE A 7 -13.03 -8.39 1.68
N TRP A 8 -13.23 -9.16 0.59
CA TRP A 8 -12.18 -9.93 -0.07
C TRP A 8 -11.21 -8.96 -0.71
N VAL A 9 -11.64 -7.80 -1.21
CA VAL A 9 -10.73 -6.88 -1.91
C VAL A 9 -9.77 -6.16 -0.93
N LEU A 10 -10.19 -5.89 0.30
CA LEU A 10 -9.29 -5.34 1.34
C LEU A 10 -8.37 -6.40 1.98
N CYS A 11 -8.67 -7.69 1.79
CA CYS A 11 -8.10 -8.78 2.59
C CYS A 11 -7.45 -9.91 1.77
N PHE A 12 -7.37 -9.82 0.45
CA PHE A 12 -6.92 -10.93 -0.39
C PHE A 12 -5.47 -10.90 -0.85
N ALA A 13 -4.74 -11.90 -0.38
CA ALA A 13 -3.63 -12.53 -1.10
C ALA A 13 -3.72 -14.08 -1.12
N CYS A 14 -4.76 -14.73 -0.59
CA CYS A 14 -4.97 -16.19 -0.70
C CYS A 14 -6.45 -16.55 -0.51
N VAL A 15 -7.03 -17.42 -1.39
CA VAL A 15 -8.37 -18.09 -1.36
C VAL A 15 -9.51 -17.60 -2.34
N TRP A 16 -9.40 -17.73 -3.66
CA TRP A 16 -10.53 -18.19 -4.51
C TRP A 16 -10.04 -18.46 -5.93
N ALA A 17 -9.33 -19.57 -6.10
CA ALA A 17 -9.40 -20.33 -7.35
C ALA A 17 -10.45 -21.42 -7.09
N GLY A 18 -11.66 -21.26 -7.63
CA GLY A 18 -12.73 -22.21 -7.38
C GLY A 18 -13.84 -22.18 -8.43
N LEU A 19 -13.72 -23.02 -9.46
CA LEU A 19 -14.84 -23.72 -10.07
C LEU A 19 -14.40 -25.16 -10.42
N PRO A 20 -15.34 -26.12 -10.53
CA PRO A 20 -15.20 -27.47 -9.96
C PRO A 20 -14.35 -28.38 -10.84
N GLY A 21 -13.25 -28.85 -10.27
CA GLY A 21 -12.40 -29.89 -10.85
C GLY A 21 -11.30 -30.18 -9.85
N GLU A 22 -11.21 -31.43 -9.43
CA GLU A 22 -10.19 -31.93 -8.51
C GLU A 22 -8.78 -31.56 -8.99
N ASP A 23 -7.87 -31.35 -8.03
CA ASP A 23 -6.39 -31.30 -8.16
C ASP A 23 -5.63 -29.97 -8.36
N SER A 24 -6.22 -28.78 -8.15
CA SER A 24 -5.44 -27.51 -8.10
C SER A 24 -5.26 -26.89 -6.70
N ILE A 25 -5.95 -27.42 -5.69
CA ILE A 25 -5.85 -26.92 -4.31
C ILE A 25 -4.43 -27.12 -3.76
N SER A 26 -3.73 -28.22 -4.07
CA SER A 26 -2.47 -28.58 -3.40
C SER A 26 -1.29 -27.63 -3.68
N GLN A 27 -1.22 -26.95 -4.83
CA GLN A 27 -0.07 -26.09 -5.16
C GLN A 27 -0.14 -24.69 -4.51
N ASN A 28 -1.33 -24.09 -4.43
CA ASN A 28 -1.51 -22.83 -3.68
C ASN A 28 -1.63 -23.06 -2.17
N TYR A 29 -2.07 -24.25 -1.77
CA TYR A 29 -2.03 -24.72 -0.38
C TYR A 29 -0.59 -24.96 0.09
N GLU A 30 0.34 -25.37 -0.79
CA GLU A 30 1.77 -25.43 -0.44
C GLU A 30 2.45 -24.04 -0.39
N ALA A 31 2.01 -23.09 -1.21
CA ALA A 31 2.51 -21.71 -1.18
C ALA A 31 2.08 -20.93 0.09
N CYS A 32 0.84 -21.11 0.57
CA CYS A 32 0.32 -20.45 1.77
C CYS A 32 0.46 -21.30 3.07
N HIS A 33 0.56 -22.63 2.98
CA HIS A 33 0.59 -23.53 4.16
C HIS A 33 1.64 -24.68 4.14
N GLY A 34 2.36 -24.92 3.04
CA GLY A 34 3.24 -26.09 2.89
C GLY A 34 4.74 -25.81 2.79
N LYS A 35 5.16 -24.55 2.65
CA LYS A 35 6.54 -24.16 2.96
C LYS A 35 6.57 -23.76 4.42
N THR A 36 7.47 -24.37 5.19
CA THR A 36 7.92 -23.83 6.48
C THR A 36 8.06 -22.32 6.35
N TYR A 37 7.23 -21.55 7.06
CA TYR A 37 7.44 -20.12 7.27
C TYR A 37 8.90 -19.97 7.74
N GLY A 38 9.75 -19.41 6.88
CA GLY A 38 11.21 -19.53 6.99
C GLY A 38 11.83 -20.56 6.04
N MET A 39 11.62 -20.45 4.72
CA MET A 39 12.61 -20.99 3.78
C MET A 39 13.91 -20.21 3.98
N THR A 40 14.80 -20.76 4.79
CA THR A 40 16.22 -20.43 4.68
C THR A 40 16.66 -21.00 3.34
N ALA A 41 16.89 -20.16 2.33
CA ALA A 41 17.75 -20.61 1.24
C ALA A 41 19.08 -20.99 1.91
N GLU A 42 19.36 -22.29 2.05
CA GLU A 42 20.52 -22.77 2.82
C GLU A 42 21.85 -22.30 2.19
N SER A 43 21.80 -21.92 0.91
CA SER A 43 22.90 -21.29 0.18
C SER A 43 22.36 -20.36 -0.92
N CYS A 44 22.89 -19.14 -1.00
CA CYS A 44 22.61 -18.22 -2.09
C CYS A 44 23.69 -18.27 -3.17
N ASP A 45 23.28 -18.27 -4.43
CA ASP A 45 24.21 -18.05 -5.54
C ASP A 45 24.52 -16.55 -5.67
N SER A 46 25.68 -16.16 -5.14
CA SER A 46 26.18 -14.79 -5.20
C SER A 46 26.41 -14.25 -6.62
N THR A 47 26.39 -15.12 -7.64
CA THR A 47 26.60 -14.76 -9.05
C THR A 47 25.31 -14.37 -9.78
N LEU A 48 24.14 -14.51 -9.13
CA LEU A 48 22.86 -14.11 -9.71
C LEU A 48 22.79 -12.59 -9.90
N ARG A 49 22.59 -12.19 -11.15
CA ARG A 49 22.50 -10.80 -11.62
C ARG A 49 21.15 -10.14 -11.34
N TYR A 50 20.09 -10.93 -11.26
CA TYR A 50 18.71 -10.47 -11.09
C TYR A 50 18.18 -10.92 -9.73
N ARG A 51 17.31 -10.09 -9.15
CA ARG A 51 16.60 -10.44 -7.91
C ARG A 51 15.62 -11.58 -8.18
N SER A 52 15.49 -12.51 -7.23
CA SER A 52 14.36 -13.43 -7.16
C SER A 52 13.03 -12.67 -7.10
N VAL A 53 11.93 -13.37 -7.39
CA VAL A 53 10.59 -12.76 -7.32
C VAL A 53 10.15 -12.58 -5.87
N ASP A 54 10.49 -13.51 -5.00
CA ASP A 54 10.12 -13.50 -3.58
C ASP A 54 11.10 -12.69 -2.69
N GLY A 55 12.11 -12.04 -3.27
CA GLY A 55 13.10 -11.24 -2.55
C GLY A 55 14.17 -12.04 -1.79
N THR A 56 14.14 -13.38 -1.81
CA THR A 56 15.20 -14.21 -1.20
C THR A 56 16.59 -13.93 -1.79
N CYS A 57 17.64 -14.18 -1.01
CA CYS A 57 19.03 -13.97 -1.43
C CYS A 57 19.39 -12.53 -1.82
N ASN A 58 18.58 -11.55 -1.39
CA ASN A 58 19.03 -10.16 -1.34
C ASN A 58 20.23 -10.04 -0.40
N ASN A 59 20.04 -10.44 0.86
CA ASN A 59 21.11 -10.56 1.84
C ASN A 59 21.73 -11.96 1.76
N LEU A 60 23.01 -12.05 1.41
CA LEU A 60 23.70 -13.33 1.23
C LEU A 60 24.00 -14.05 2.56
N ASN A 61 24.11 -13.31 3.66
CA ASN A 61 24.37 -13.85 5.00
C ASN A 61 23.07 -14.29 5.69
N ASN A 62 21.95 -13.61 5.39
CA ASN A 62 20.63 -13.89 5.93
C ASN A 62 19.59 -13.93 4.78
N PRO A 63 19.52 -15.05 4.05
CA PRO A 63 18.80 -15.14 2.78
C PRO A 63 17.30 -14.82 2.78
N SER A 64 16.66 -14.86 3.95
CA SER A 64 15.22 -14.59 4.10
C SER A 64 14.89 -13.15 4.49
N TRP A 65 15.88 -12.31 4.84
CA TRP A 65 15.64 -10.93 5.24
C TRP A 65 15.00 -10.13 4.10
N GLY A 66 13.80 -9.61 4.36
CA GLY A 66 12.99 -8.87 3.38
C GLY A 66 12.25 -9.73 2.37
N SER A 67 12.30 -11.06 2.44
CA SER A 67 11.60 -11.91 1.49
C SER A 67 10.09 -11.99 1.74
N SER A 68 9.34 -12.46 0.77
CA SER A 68 7.94 -12.85 0.91
C SER A 68 7.76 -13.89 2.02
N GLY A 69 6.63 -13.82 2.73
CA GLY A 69 6.25 -14.74 3.80
C GLY A 69 6.98 -14.53 5.13
N GLN A 70 7.76 -13.44 5.30
CA GLN A 70 8.38 -13.13 6.58
C GLN A 70 7.39 -12.51 7.57
N ASN A 71 7.63 -12.74 8.86
CA ASN A 71 6.98 -11.97 9.92
C ASN A 71 7.41 -10.51 9.81
N PHE A 72 6.49 -9.59 10.08
CA PHE A 72 6.87 -8.18 10.25
C PHE A 72 7.81 -8.01 11.45
N LEU A 73 8.81 -7.15 11.32
CA LEU A 73 9.66 -6.76 12.43
C LEU A 73 8.91 -5.88 13.45
N ARG A 74 9.32 -5.96 14.72
CA ARG A 74 8.77 -5.16 15.81
C ARG A 74 9.78 -4.12 16.29
N LEU A 75 9.43 -2.84 16.21
CA LEU A 75 10.21 -1.74 16.83
C LEU A 75 9.92 -1.58 18.32
N LEU A 76 8.75 -2.04 18.75
CA LEU A 76 8.28 -2.11 20.12
C LEU A 76 7.58 -3.47 20.28
N ASP A 77 7.65 -4.04 21.49
CA ASP A 77 6.90 -5.25 21.81
C ASP A 77 5.39 -5.01 21.61
N PRO A 78 4.65 -5.98 21.06
CA PRO A 78 3.23 -5.85 20.85
C PRO A 78 2.46 -5.83 22.18
N VAL A 79 1.39 -5.04 22.23
CA VAL A 79 0.50 -4.91 23.38
C VAL A 79 -0.82 -5.60 23.07
N TYR A 80 -0.99 -6.79 23.61
CA TYR A 80 -2.25 -7.55 23.62
C TYR A 80 -2.85 -7.56 25.02
N ASP A 81 -4.18 -7.62 25.13
CA ASP A 81 -4.90 -7.55 26.41
C ASP A 81 -4.59 -8.71 27.38
N ASP A 82 -4.17 -9.85 26.82
CA ASP A 82 -3.73 -11.06 27.54
C ASP A 82 -2.20 -11.25 27.49
N GLY A 83 -1.47 -10.30 26.88
CA GLY A 83 -0.04 -10.39 26.64
C GLY A 83 0.38 -11.40 25.57
N ALA A 84 -0.57 -12.00 24.84
CA ALA A 84 -0.30 -13.04 23.86
C ALA A 84 -0.95 -12.77 22.49
N GLN A 85 -2.27 -12.66 22.43
CA GLN A 85 -3.00 -12.60 21.16
C GLN A 85 -4.35 -11.91 21.20
N SER A 86 -4.94 -11.65 22.38
CA SER A 86 -6.21 -10.92 22.47
C SER A 86 -6.00 -9.47 22.03
N PRO A 87 -6.70 -8.99 20.98
CA PRO A 87 -6.55 -7.62 20.48
C PRO A 87 -6.64 -6.59 21.60
N ARG A 88 -5.89 -5.49 21.46
CA ARG A 88 -5.90 -4.41 22.44
C ARG A 88 -7.29 -3.76 22.51
N GLN A 89 -7.97 -3.93 23.64
CA GLN A 89 -9.31 -3.40 23.88
C GLN A 89 -9.43 -2.68 25.23
N LYS A 90 -8.40 -2.73 26.08
CA LYS A 90 -8.40 -2.06 27.38
C LYS A 90 -7.66 -0.72 27.38
N LYS A 91 -8.24 0.23 28.10
CA LYS A 91 -7.62 1.48 28.53
C LYS A 91 -6.63 1.25 29.66
N THR A 92 -5.82 2.24 29.96
CA THR A 92 -4.88 2.27 31.10
C THR A 92 -5.52 1.97 32.45
N ASN A 93 -6.81 2.29 32.62
CA ASN A 93 -7.61 2.01 33.83
C ASN A 93 -8.39 0.68 33.78
N ASN A 94 -8.14 -0.17 32.78
CA ASN A 94 -8.84 -1.43 32.47
C ASN A 94 -10.30 -1.30 31.97
N ASP A 95 -10.82 -0.09 31.74
CA ASP A 95 -12.09 0.08 31.02
C ASP A 95 -11.91 -0.22 29.53
N THR A 96 -13.00 -0.41 28.80
CA THR A 96 -12.96 -0.66 27.34
C THR A 96 -12.54 0.60 26.58
N LEU A 97 -11.66 0.43 25.59
CA LEU A 97 -11.35 1.44 24.58
C LEU A 97 -12.61 1.81 23.79
N PRO A 98 -12.72 3.05 23.30
CA PRO A 98 -13.84 3.46 22.45
C PRO A 98 -13.90 2.60 21.18
N SER A 99 -15.10 2.39 20.63
CA SER A 99 -15.24 1.74 19.33
C SER A 99 -14.43 2.53 18.29
N PRO A 100 -13.71 1.85 17.37
CA PRO A 100 -13.04 2.52 16.26
C PRO A 100 -13.96 3.46 15.47
N ARG A 101 -15.25 3.11 15.33
CA ARG A 101 -16.25 3.95 14.67
C ARG A 101 -16.61 5.20 15.47
N ASP A 102 -16.67 5.11 16.81
CA ASP A 102 -16.87 6.29 17.66
C ASP A 102 -15.67 7.25 17.57
N VAL A 103 -14.45 6.70 17.47
CA VAL A 103 -13.24 7.50 17.20
C VAL A 103 -13.35 8.15 15.83
N SER A 104 -13.72 7.40 14.80
CA SER A 104 -13.86 7.93 13.44
C SER A 104 -14.89 9.07 13.37
N THR A 105 -16.12 8.86 13.83
CA THR A 105 -17.17 9.90 13.77
C THR A 105 -16.90 11.12 14.64
N SER A 106 -16.10 10.99 15.70
CA SER A 106 -15.76 12.10 16.59
C SER A 106 -14.48 12.84 16.20
N VAL A 107 -13.46 12.10 15.76
CA VAL A 107 -12.10 12.58 15.52
C VAL A 107 -11.78 12.66 14.03
N HIS A 108 -12.35 11.81 13.21
CA HIS A 108 -12.11 11.74 11.78
C HIS A 108 -13.36 12.11 10.95
N ASP A 109 -14.09 13.13 11.43
CA ASP A 109 -15.25 13.68 10.72
C ASP A 109 -14.87 14.30 9.36
N PHE A 110 -15.88 14.46 8.49
CA PHE A 110 -15.73 15.07 7.16
C PHE A 110 -16.12 16.56 7.12
N ASP A 111 -16.48 17.16 8.26
CA ASP A 111 -17.03 18.53 8.34
C ASP A 111 -16.10 19.61 7.76
N ARG A 112 -14.80 19.32 7.65
CA ARG A 112 -13.77 20.27 7.21
C ARG A 112 -12.66 19.60 6.42
N THR A 113 -12.98 18.75 5.46
CA THR A 113 -12.00 18.32 4.46
C THR A 113 -11.32 19.54 3.82
N ARG A 114 -10.03 19.42 3.55
CA ARG A 114 -9.17 20.52 3.11
C ARG A 114 -8.24 20.01 2.03
N LEU A 115 -8.45 20.54 0.83
CA LEU A 115 -7.51 20.33 -0.26
C LEU A 115 -6.12 20.88 0.10
N SER A 116 -5.10 20.09 -0.22
CA SER A 116 -3.70 20.49 -0.13
C SER A 116 -3.42 21.74 -0.96
N HIS A 117 -2.45 22.52 -0.49
CA HIS A 117 -2.02 23.73 -1.19
C HIS A 117 -1.34 23.44 -2.52
N ASN A 118 -0.58 22.34 -2.61
CA ASN A 118 0.28 22.05 -3.78
C ASN A 118 0.37 20.56 -4.15
N THR A 119 -0.07 19.65 -3.30
CA THR A 119 0.04 18.21 -3.53
C THR A 119 -1.04 17.74 -4.50
N SER A 120 -0.65 16.98 -5.52
CA SER A 120 -1.61 16.36 -6.44
C SER A 120 -2.15 15.03 -5.90
N VAL A 121 -3.30 14.60 -6.41
CA VAL A 121 -3.85 13.25 -6.11
C VAL A 121 -2.88 12.15 -6.54
N MET A 122 -2.06 12.39 -7.57
CA MET A 122 -1.00 11.46 -8.00
C MET A 122 0.00 11.11 -6.87
N LEU A 123 0.26 11.99 -5.89
CA LEU A 123 1.09 11.63 -4.73
C LEU A 123 0.40 10.56 -3.88
N MET A 124 -0.91 10.68 -3.65
CA MET A 124 -1.70 9.70 -2.91
C MET A 124 -1.70 8.34 -3.63
N GLU A 125 -1.99 8.34 -4.92
CA GLU A 125 -2.03 7.12 -5.75
C GLU A 125 -0.68 6.42 -5.81
N TRP A 126 0.41 7.16 -5.96
CA TRP A 126 1.75 6.58 -5.90
C TRP A 126 2.04 5.93 -4.55
N GLY A 127 1.62 6.57 -3.46
CA GLY A 127 1.74 6.00 -2.12
C GLY A 127 1.01 4.67 -1.98
N GLN A 128 -0.20 4.56 -2.53
CA GLN A 128 -0.96 3.31 -2.56
C GLN A 128 -0.29 2.25 -3.44
N PHE A 129 0.10 2.61 -4.67
CA PHE A 129 0.80 1.73 -5.60
C PHE A 129 2.08 1.16 -4.98
N LEU A 130 2.86 1.99 -4.30
CA LEU A 130 4.07 1.59 -3.57
C LEU A 130 3.77 0.73 -2.34
N ALA A 131 2.71 1.02 -1.58
CA ALA A 131 2.32 0.18 -0.44
C ALA A 131 1.94 -1.25 -0.89
N HIS A 132 1.35 -1.37 -2.07
CA HIS A 132 0.97 -2.64 -2.70
C HIS A 132 2.16 -3.36 -3.35
N ASP A 133 3.25 -2.68 -3.65
CA ASP A 133 4.52 -3.32 -4.02
C ASP A 133 5.10 -4.09 -2.82
N MET A 134 5.09 -3.45 -1.65
CA MET A 134 5.90 -3.92 -0.53
C MET A 134 5.13 -4.77 0.49
N SER A 135 3.79 -4.68 0.52
CA SER A 135 3.03 -5.31 1.60
C SER A 135 1.66 -5.86 1.22
N ALA A 136 1.40 -7.08 1.69
CA ALA A 136 0.10 -7.74 1.69
C ALA A 136 -0.03 -8.59 2.97
N THR A 137 -0.95 -8.21 3.86
CA THR A 137 -1.18 -8.96 5.10
C THR A 137 -2.43 -9.84 4.93
N PRO A 138 -2.30 -11.17 4.92
CA PRO A 138 -3.43 -12.06 4.77
C PRO A 138 -4.33 -12.01 6.01
N VAL A 139 -5.58 -12.44 5.86
CA VAL A 139 -6.54 -12.63 6.96
C VAL A 139 -6.75 -14.11 7.26
N ASP A 140 -7.24 -14.38 8.47
CA ASP A 140 -7.50 -15.74 8.96
C ASP A 140 -8.91 -16.22 8.60
N SER A 141 -9.28 -16.17 7.31
CA SER A 141 -10.62 -16.55 6.85
C SER A 141 -10.89 -18.05 6.99
N ASP A 142 -9.87 -18.88 6.79
CA ASP A 142 -10.02 -20.34 6.79
C ASP A 142 -10.34 -20.92 8.18
N SER A 143 -10.03 -20.17 9.23
CA SER A 143 -10.39 -20.52 10.61
C SER A 143 -11.81 -20.08 10.99
N MET A 144 -12.53 -19.37 10.11
CA MET A 144 -13.91 -18.95 10.37
C MET A 144 -14.87 -20.15 10.29
N THR A 145 -15.76 -20.25 11.28
CA THR A 145 -16.83 -21.26 11.28
C THR A 145 -18.20 -20.66 10.94
N SER A 146 -18.29 -19.32 10.96
CA SER A 146 -19.43 -18.51 10.55
C SER A 146 -19.18 -17.84 9.19
N ASP A 147 -20.25 -17.55 8.45
CA ASP A 147 -20.20 -16.77 7.20
C ASP A 147 -19.95 -15.26 7.44
N THR A 148 -20.00 -14.81 8.69
CA THR A 148 -19.99 -13.41 9.11
C THR A 148 -19.40 -13.25 10.51
N CYS A 149 -18.65 -12.16 10.73
CA CYS A 149 -18.25 -11.71 12.06
C CYS A 149 -19.31 -10.80 12.71
N CYS A 150 -20.29 -10.35 11.95
CA CYS A 150 -21.38 -9.46 12.37
C CYS A 150 -22.72 -10.20 12.51
N SER A 151 -22.83 -11.06 13.52
CA SER A 151 -24.11 -11.73 13.81
C SER A 151 -25.17 -10.76 14.33
N GLU A 152 -26.45 -11.00 14.04
CA GLU A 152 -27.55 -10.18 14.57
C GLU A 152 -27.59 -10.22 16.11
N SER A 153 -27.25 -11.36 16.72
CA SER A 153 -27.16 -11.53 18.17
C SER A 153 -26.10 -10.62 18.79
N LEU A 154 -24.97 -10.42 18.10
CA LEU A 154 -23.89 -9.56 18.56
C LEU A 154 -24.37 -8.11 18.71
N VAL A 155 -25.19 -7.63 17.77
CA VAL A 155 -25.70 -6.26 17.79
C VAL A 155 -26.88 -6.10 18.76
N THR A 156 -27.77 -7.09 18.83
CA THR A 156 -29.04 -6.98 19.58
C THR A 156 -28.92 -7.37 21.06
N THR A 157 -28.15 -8.41 21.37
CA THR A 157 -28.01 -8.94 22.73
C THR A 157 -26.59 -8.85 23.27
N GLY A 158 -25.61 -8.49 22.43
CA GLY A 158 -24.19 -8.51 22.78
C GLY A 158 -23.61 -9.92 22.83
N GLU A 159 -24.34 -10.92 22.36
CA GLU A 159 -23.89 -12.32 22.38
C GLU A 159 -22.85 -12.54 21.28
N LEU A 160 -21.61 -12.78 21.70
CA LEU A 160 -20.50 -13.15 20.83
C LEU A 160 -20.73 -14.55 20.24
N HIS A 161 -20.67 -14.69 18.92
CA HIS A 161 -20.56 -16.02 18.31
C HIS A 161 -19.16 -16.60 18.52
N SER A 162 -19.00 -17.90 18.28
CA SER A 162 -17.80 -18.67 18.61
C SER A 162 -16.49 -18.08 18.06
N ASP A 163 -16.54 -17.38 16.92
CA ASP A 163 -15.33 -16.87 16.27
C ASP A 163 -14.85 -15.52 16.83
N VAL A 164 -15.64 -14.86 17.69
CA VAL A 164 -15.30 -13.59 18.37
C VAL A 164 -14.69 -13.82 19.76
N ASN A 165 -14.41 -15.09 20.10
CA ASN A 165 -13.78 -15.44 21.37
C ASN A 165 -12.26 -15.20 21.36
N SER A 166 -11.62 -15.37 22.52
CA SER A 166 -10.16 -15.25 22.63
C SER A 166 -9.43 -16.21 21.70
N GLY A 167 -8.80 -15.67 20.66
CA GLY A 167 -8.03 -16.42 19.67
C GLY A 167 -8.78 -16.73 18.38
N GLY A 168 -10.08 -16.43 18.30
CA GLY A 168 -10.86 -16.55 17.07
C GLY A 168 -10.49 -15.52 16.01
N PRO A 169 -10.88 -15.77 14.74
CA PRO A 169 -10.54 -14.92 13.60
C PRO A 169 -11.43 -13.67 13.48
N CYS A 170 -12.55 -13.58 14.20
CA CYS A 170 -13.44 -12.43 14.11
C CYS A 170 -13.11 -11.36 15.15
N PHE A 171 -13.04 -10.10 14.69
CA PHE A 171 -12.90 -8.93 15.56
C PHE A 171 -13.73 -7.75 15.02
N PRO A 172 -15.07 -7.90 14.97
CA PRO A 172 -15.97 -6.93 14.35
C PRO A 172 -15.94 -5.56 15.02
N ILE A 173 -16.28 -4.51 14.26
CA ILE A 173 -16.42 -3.14 14.77
C ILE A 173 -17.89 -2.91 15.13
N ILE A 174 -18.19 -2.84 16.42
CA ILE A 174 -19.55 -2.54 16.90
C ILE A 174 -19.84 -1.06 16.73
N ILE A 175 -21.00 -0.74 16.15
CA ILE A 175 -21.43 0.63 15.89
C ILE A 175 -22.47 1.05 16.94
N SER A 176 -22.29 2.26 17.46
CA SER A 176 -23.16 2.86 18.48
C SER A 176 -24.59 3.08 17.98
N GLU A 177 -25.56 3.10 18.89
CA GLU A 177 -26.96 3.48 18.59
C GLU A 177 -27.11 4.91 18.10
N ASN A 178 -26.14 5.76 18.44
CA ASN A 178 -26.13 7.17 18.09
C ASN A 178 -25.28 7.46 16.84
N ASP A 179 -24.89 6.45 16.07
CA ASP A 179 -24.18 6.67 14.81
C ASP A 179 -25.04 7.50 13.85
N ARG A 180 -24.39 8.44 13.16
CA ARG A 180 -25.07 9.39 12.28
C ARG A 180 -25.47 8.79 10.92
N HIS A 181 -24.84 7.69 10.51
CA HIS A 181 -25.01 7.07 9.20
C HIS A 181 -25.61 5.67 9.32
N PHE A 182 -25.03 4.81 10.16
CA PHE A 182 -25.47 3.41 10.35
C PHE A 182 -26.55 3.33 11.44
N THR A 183 -27.77 3.76 11.14
CA THR A 183 -28.84 3.92 12.15
C THR A 183 -29.62 2.64 12.45
N ASP A 184 -29.68 1.71 11.50
CA ASP A 184 -30.49 0.49 11.61
C ASP A 184 -29.71 -0.67 12.24
N VAL A 185 -30.38 -1.48 13.06
CA VAL A 185 -29.77 -2.63 13.77
C VAL A 185 -28.99 -3.56 12.83
N ALA A 186 -29.50 -3.80 11.61
CA ALA A 186 -28.85 -4.67 10.63
C ALA A 186 -27.49 -4.17 10.10
N HIS A 187 -27.18 -2.89 10.32
CA HIS A 187 -25.96 -2.22 9.84
C HIS A 187 -25.08 -1.72 10.99
N ARG A 188 -25.41 -2.04 12.25
CA ARG A 188 -24.67 -1.58 13.43
C ARG A 188 -23.46 -2.44 13.79
N CYS A 189 -22.89 -3.13 12.82
CA CYS A 189 -21.65 -3.87 12.91
C CYS A 189 -20.92 -3.82 11.58
N MET A 190 -19.63 -3.46 11.59
CA MET A 190 -18.77 -3.62 10.41
C MET A 190 -17.96 -4.89 10.52
N GLU A 191 -17.96 -5.64 9.43
CA GLU A 191 -17.23 -6.89 9.31
C GLU A 191 -15.72 -6.66 9.44
N PHE A 192 -15.06 -7.53 10.20
CA PHE A 192 -13.61 -7.47 10.36
C PHE A 192 -13.05 -8.83 10.75
N VAL A 193 -12.23 -9.37 9.85
CA VAL A 193 -11.44 -10.58 10.07
C VAL A 193 -10.01 -10.19 10.44
N ARG A 194 -9.49 -10.81 11.49
CA ARG A 194 -8.15 -10.62 12.00
C ARG A 194 -7.11 -11.09 11.00
N SER A 195 -5.94 -10.45 11.00
CA SER A 195 -4.83 -10.84 10.15
C SER A 195 -4.30 -12.21 10.52
N PHE A 196 -3.87 -13.01 9.55
CA PHE A 196 -3.36 -14.37 9.77
C PHE A 196 -2.30 -14.40 10.88
N PRO A 197 -2.47 -15.27 11.91
CA PRO A 197 -1.53 -15.35 13.02
C PRO A 197 -0.31 -16.22 12.70
N VAL A 198 0.86 -15.75 13.11
CA VAL A 198 2.03 -16.60 13.42
C VAL A 198 2.36 -16.42 14.90
N THR A 199 2.91 -17.45 15.54
CA THR A 199 3.28 -17.37 16.97
C THR A 199 4.79 -17.35 17.10
N GLU A 200 5.32 -16.31 17.75
CA GLU A 200 6.73 -16.20 18.11
C GLU A 200 6.83 -15.88 19.61
N ASN A 201 7.62 -16.68 20.35
CA ASN A 201 7.76 -16.53 21.81
C ASN A 201 6.41 -16.51 22.57
N ASN A 202 5.42 -17.29 22.12
CA ASN A 202 4.03 -17.33 22.62
C ASN A 202 3.22 -16.04 22.40
N VAL A 203 3.66 -15.16 21.50
CA VAL A 203 2.98 -13.90 21.17
C VAL A 203 2.64 -13.88 19.68
N ARG A 204 1.44 -13.38 19.34
CA ARG A 204 0.93 -13.28 17.98
C ARG A 204 1.72 -12.26 17.16
N GLN A 205 2.26 -12.72 16.05
CA GLN A 205 2.84 -11.94 14.97
C GLN A 205 1.96 -12.00 13.71
N GLN A 206 2.23 -11.09 12.79
CA GLN A 206 1.58 -11.05 11.48
C GLN A 206 2.65 -11.16 10.39
N VAL A 207 2.23 -11.67 9.24
CA VAL A 207 3.09 -11.99 8.11
C VAL A 207 2.89 -10.97 7.00
N ASN A 208 3.97 -10.65 6.30
CA ASN A 208 3.91 -10.04 4.99
C ASN A 208 4.02 -11.10 3.89
N LEU A 209 3.02 -11.23 3.02
CA LEU A 209 3.08 -12.16 1.89
C LEU A 209 3.96 -11.65 0.74
N TYR A 210 4.26 -10.35 0.71
CA TYR A 210 5.06 -9.75 -0.35
C TYR A 210 6.51 -9.55 0.10
N SER A 211 7.39 -9.38 -0.88
CA SER A 211 8.75 -8.91 -0.65
C SER A 211 8.69 -7.51 -0.03
N ALA A 212 9.62 -7.19 0.86
CA ALA A 212 9.68 -5.88 1.51
C ALA A 212 10.21 -4.78 0.55
N PHE A 213 10.88 -5.17 -0.52
CA PHE A 213 11.65 -4.28 -1.37
C PHE A 213 10.74 -3.47 -2.30
N VAL A 214 11.26 -2.34 -2.79
CA VAL A 214 10.66 -1.65 -3.93
C VAL A 214 11.18 -2.35 -5.19
N ASP A 215 10.48 -3.40 -5.61
CA ASP A 215 10.90 -4.31 -6.68
C ASP A 215 9.81 -4.66 -7.71
N GLY A 216 8.71 -3.90 -7.68
CA GLY A 216 7.63 -4.04 -8.65
C GLY A 216 6.86 -5.35 -8.50
N THR A 217 6.83 -5.96 -7.32
CA THR A 217 5.95 -7.08 -6.96
C THR A 217 4.50 -6.82 -7.42
N ASN A 218 4.02 -5.59 -7.27
CA ASN A 218 2.68 -5.20 -7.75
C ASN A 218 2.52 -5.24 -9.29
N VAL A 219 3.61 -5.20 -10.05
CA VAL A 219 3.64 -5.33 -11.52
C VAL A 219 3.93 -6.78 -11.94
N TYR A 220 4.85 -7.45 -11.25
CA TYR A 220 5.46 -8.72 -11.67
C TYR A 220 4.97 -9.95 -10.91
N GLY A 221 4.21 -9.79 -9.83
CA GLY A 221 3.79 -10.89 -8.94
C GLY A 221 4.80 -11.15 -7.83
N PHE A 222 4.40 -11.92 -6.82
CA PHE A 222 5.23 -12.26 -5.65
C PHE A 222 5.79 -13.69 -5.71
N SER A 223 5.51 -14.44 -6.78
CA SER A 223 6.03 -15.78 -7.04
C SER A 223 6.40 -16.00 -8.51
N ASP A 224 7.30 -16.95 -8.78
CA ASP A 224 7.68 -17.30 -10.16
C ASP A 224 6.47 -17.74 -11.01
N THR A 225 5.49 -18.41 -10.40
CA THR A 225 4.26 -18.85 -11.07
C THR A 225 3.41 -17.67 -11.53
N GLU A 226 3.18 -16.68 -10.66
CA GLU A 226 2.43 -15.47 -11.02
C GLU A 226 3.17 -14.63 -12.04
N MET A 227 4.47 -14.47 -11.86
CA MET A 227 5.30 -13.75 -12.84
C MET A 227 5.25 -14.43 -14.21
N ALA A 228 5.35 -15.76 -14.26
CA ALA A 228 5.21 -16.50 -15.51
C ALA A 228 3.82 -16.34 -16.14
N ALA A 229 2.75 -16.29 -15.33
CA ALA A 229 1.38 -16.09 -15.81
C ALA A 229 1.13 -14.69 -16.41
N LEU A 230 1.94 -13.70 -16.02
CA LEU A 230 1.85 -12.32 -16.52
C LEU A 230 2.77 -12.05 -17.73
N ARG A 231 3.61 -13.01 -18.12
CA ARG A 231 4.63 -12.83 -19.17
C ARG A 231 4.12 -13.23 -20.56
N ASP A 232 4.44 -12.40 -21.54
CA ASP A 232 4.38 -12.81 -22.94
C ASP A 232 5.55 -13.77 -23.24
N THR A 233 5.26 -14.75 -24.09
CA THR A 233 6.25 -15.70 -24.60
C THR A 233 7.25 -15.08 -25.59
N THR A 234 7.06 -13.82 -25.99
CA THR A 234 7.83 -13.12 -27.02
C THR A 234 8.30 -11.73 -26.61
N GLY A 235 9.50 -11.34 -27.05
CA GLY A 235 10.06 -9.99 -26.90
C GLY A 235 10.36 -9.53 -25.47
N GLY A 236 10.32 -10.44 -24.49
CA GLY A 236 10.54 -10.15 -23.08
C GLY A 236 9.46 -9.26 -22.45
N LYS A 237 8.22 -9.32 -22.96
CA LYS A 237 7.11 -8.45 -22.57
C LYS A 237 6.22 -9.05 -21.48
N LEU A 238 5.38 -8.22 -20.89
CA LEU A 238 4.18 -8.60 -20.13
C LEU A 238 2.98 -8.74 -21.06
N LEU A 239 2.06 -9.62 -20.69
CA LEU A 239 0.79 -9.82 -21.37
C LEU A 239 -0.05 -8.54 -21.35
N VAL A 240 -0.80 -8.36 -22.43
CA VAL A 240 -1.75 -7.26 -22.60
C VAL A 240 -3.05 -7.80 -23.16
N GLU A 241 -4.13 -7.11 -22.86
CA GLU A 241 -5.45 -7.38 -23.40
C GLU A 241 -5.94 -6.19 -24.22
N ARG A 242 -6.68 -6.49 -25.30
CA ARG A 242 -7.26 -5.50 -26.24
C ARG A 242 -6.25 -4.40 -26.63
N ASP A 243 -6.65 -3.13 -26.49
CA ASP A 243 -5.89 -1.93 -26.84
C ASP A 243 -4.78 -1.61 -25.82
N ASN A 244 -3.90 -2.59 -25.56
CA ASN A 244 -2.72 -2.46 -24.70
C ASN A 244 -3.09 -2.14 -23.24
N TYR A 245 -4.12 -2.80 -22.70
CA TYR A 245 -4.51 -2.76 -21.28
C TYR A 245 -4.00 -4.00 -20.55
N LEU A 246 -4.16 -4.01 -19.21
CA LEU A 246 -3.82 -5.18 -18.39
C LEU A 246 -4.68 -6.40 -18.77
N PRO A 247 -4.19 -7.64 -18.60
CA PRO A 247 -4.97 -8.85 -18.88
C PRO A 247 -6.29 -8.93 -18.11
N GLU A 248 -7.28 -9.64 -18.66
CA GLU A 248 -8.52 -9.97 -17.94
C GLU A 248 -8.27 -11.04 -16.87
N SER A 249 -8.85 -10.82 -15.69
CA SER A 249 -8.81 -11.78 -14.58
C SER A 249 -10.18 -12.40 -14.34
N ASP A 250 -10.23 -13.73 -14.29
CA ASP A 250 -11.39 -14.49 -13.81
C ASP A 250 -11.44 -14.62 -12.27
N THR A 251 -10.35 -14.25 -11.58
CA THR A 251 -10.17 -14.46 -10.13
C THR A 251 -10.19 -13.17 -9.32
N ASN A 252 -9.82 -12.05 -9.91
CA ASN A 252 -9.87 -10.76 -9.24
C ASN A 252 -11.31 -10.24 -9.21
N PHE A 253 -11.70 -9.66 -8.08
CA PHE A 253 -13.02 -9.06 -7.94
C PHE A 253 -13.04 -7.62 -8.46
N CYS A 254 -14.08 -7.29 -9.20
CA CYS A 254 -14.42 -5.94 -9.63
C CYS A 254 -15.92 -5.83 -9.93
N ILE A 255 -16.44 -4.60 -9.95
CA ILE A 255 -17.79 -4.25 -10.38
C ILE A 255 -17.69 -3.72 -11.80
N LYS A 256 -18.48 -4.30 -12.71
CA LYS A 256 -18.54 -3.93 -14.13
C LYS A 256 -19.70 -2.97 -14.36
N ASP A 257 -19.43 -1.78 -14.90
CA ASP A 257 -20.47 -0.79 -15.21
C ASP A 257 -21.03 -0.97 -16.63
N SER A 258 -20.30 -1.68 -17.50
CA SER A 258 -20.71 -2.03 -18.86
C SER A 258 -20.36 -3.48 -19.23
N ASP A 259 -21.01 -4.02 -20.26
CA ASP A 259 -20.73 -5.37 -20.79
C ASP A 259 -19.30 -5.50 -21.36
N ASP A 260 -18.68 -4.38 -21.73
CA ASP A 260 -17.31 -4.33 -22.23
C ASP A 260 -16.28 -4.30 -21.09
N ASP A 261 -16.69 -4.06 -19.84
CA ASP A 261 -15.76 -4.00 -18.71
C ASP A 261 -15.29 -5.40 -18.29
N TYR A 262 -14.06 -5.44 -17.78
CA TYR A 262 -13.47 -6.64 -17.21
C TYR A 262 -12.55 -6.32 -16.03
N CYS A 263 -12.36 -7.30 -15.15
CA CYS A 263 -11.50 -7.13 -13.99
C CYS A 263 -10.05 -7.22 -14.42
N LEU A 264 -9.25 -6.22 -14.03
CA LEU A 264 -7.85 -6.15 -14.41
C LEU A 264 -7.03 -7.20 -13.65
N GLN A 265 -6.03 -7.78 -14.32
CA GLN A 265 -5.01 -8.66 -13.72
C GLN A 265 -3.65 -7.95 -13.70
N ALA A 266 -2.97 -8.01 -12.55
CA ALA A 266 -1.60 -7.53 -12.39
C ALA A 266 -0.86 -8.44 -11.39
N GLY A 267 0.36 -8.04 -11.00
CA GLY A 267 1.12 -8.72 -9.94
C GLY A 267 0.50 -8.61 -8.55
N ASP A 268 -0.42 -7.67 -8.34
CA ASP A 268 -1.18 -7.50 -7.11
C ASP A 268 -2.69 -7.64 -7.39
N SER A 269 -3.37 -8.43 -6.55
CA SER A 269 -4.81 -8.73 -6.66
C SER A 269 -5.71 -7.51 -6.41
N ARG A 270 -5.19 -6.49 -5.73
CA ARG A 270 -5.93 -5.29 -5.33
C ARG A 270 -5.90 -4.20 -6.42
N VAL A 271 -5.40 -4.51 -7.61
CA VAL A 271 -5.34 -3.61 -8.79
C VAL A 271 -6.66 -2.89 -9.10
N ASN A 272 -7.81 -3.50 -8.81
CA ASN A 272 -9.13 -2.93 -9.08
C ASN A 272 -9.69 -2.07 -7.92
N VAL A 273 -8.99 -1.92 -6.78
CA VAL A 273 -9.52 -1.21 -5.59
C VAL A 273 -9.99 0.21 -5.90
N TYR A 274 -9.20 0.94 -6.69
CA TYR A 274 -9.48 2.31 -7.08
C TYR A 274 -8.89 2.55 -8.48
N PRO A 275 -9.54 3.34 -9.35
CA PRO A 275 -9.13 3.45 -10.74
C PRO A 275 -7.75 4.10 -10.91
N GLY A 276 -7.35 5.00 -10.00
CA GLY A 276 -6.01 5.59 -10.04
C GLY A 276 -4.90 4.56 -9.84
N LEU A 277 -5.11 3.57 -8.97
CA LEU A 277 -4.24 2.42 -8.81
C LEU A 277 -4.18 1.59 -10.11
N GLY A 278 -5.34 1.21 -10.67
CA GLY A 278 -5.41 0.46 -11.93
C GLY A 278 -4.73 1.17 -13.10
N ALA A 279 -4.79 2.51 -13.14
CA ALA A 279 -4.10 3.33 -14.12
C ALA A 279 -2.57 3.25 -13.98
N LEU A 280 -2.04 3.31 -12.75
CA LEU A 280 -0.60 3.14 -12.51
C LEU A 280 -0.11 1.74 -12.87
N HIS A 281 -0.85 0.68 -12.53
CA HIS A 281 -0.52 -0.68 -12.97
C HIS A 281 -0.47 -0.77 -14.51
N THR A 282 -1.45 -0.20 -15.20
CA THR A 282 -1.51 -0.18 -16.67
C THR A 282 -0.31 0.56 -17.25
N ILE A 283 0.03 1.73 -16.71
CA ILE A 283 1.16 2.53 -17.16
C ILE A 283 2.50 1.79 -16.97
N PHE A 284 2.73 1.13 -15.84
CA PHE A 284 3.99 0.43 -15.60
C PHE A 284 4.12 -0.87 -16.40
N MET A 285 3.01 -1.57 -16.66
CA MET A 285 3.00 -2.66 -17.63
C MET A 285 3.41 -2.14 -19.02
N ARG A 286 2.80 -1.05 -19.49
CA ARG A 286 3.15 -0.43 -20.78
C ARG A 286 4.60 0.02 -20.83
N TYR A 287 5.11 0.58 -19.72
CA TYR A 287 6.49 1.02 -19.63
C TYR A 287 7.48 -0.15 -19.70
N HIS A 288 7.18 -1.27 -19.04
CA HIS A 288 7.98 -2.49 -19.19
C HIS A 288 8.01 -2.95 -20.65
N ASN A 289 6.85 -3.01 -21.32
CA ASN A 289 6.77 -3.44 -22.71
C ASN A 289 7.51 -2.50 -23.67
N TYR A 290 7.53 -1.20 -23.39
CA TYR A 290 8.35 -0.22 -24.10
C TYR A 290 9.84 -0.50 -23.91
N VAL A 291 10.30 -0.63 -22.66
CA VAL A 291 11.71 -0.91 -22.34
C VAL A 291 12.18 -2.22 -22.98
N ALA A 292 11.38 -3.29 -22.89
CA ALA A 292 11.70 -4.58 -23.49
C ALA A 292 11.85 -4.50 -25.02
N GLY A 293 10.99 -3.74 -25.71
CA GLY A 293 11.08 -3.55 -27.16
C GLY A 293 12.32 -2.76 -27.61
N GLU A 294 12.73 -1.75 -26.84
CA GLU A 294 13.97 -1.02 -27.11
C GLU A 294 15.20 -1.91 -26.85
N LEU A 295 15.20 -2.70 -25.78
CA LEU A 295 16.26 -3.67 -25.51
C LEU A 295 16.37 -4.73 -26.61
N GLU A 296 15.24 -5.23 -27.13
CA GLU A 296 15.21 -6.18 -28.24
C GLU A 296 15.84 -5.60 -29.51
N THR A 297 15.58 -4.31 -29.78
CA THR A 297 16.16 -3.59 -30.90
C THR A 297 17.67 -3.41 -30.75
N ASN A 298 18.14 -3.07 -29.55
CA ASN A 298 19.54 -2.78 -29.26
C ASN A 298 20.39 -4.03 -29.03
N ASN A 299 19.77 -5.15 -28.64
CA ASN A 299 20.43 -6.40 -28.28
C ASN A 299 19.83 -7.61 -29.04
N PRO A 300 20.01 -7.74 -30.36
CA PRO A 300 19.31 -8.74 -31.19
C PRO A 300 19.65 -10.22 -30.88
N THR A 301 20.67 -10.48 -30.06
CA THR A 301 21.08 -11.84 -29.66
C THR A 301 20.55 -12.26 -28.30
N TRP A 302 19.88 -11.37 -27.58
CA TRP A 302 19.32 -11.67 -26.27
C TRP A 302 18.12 -12.61 -26.38
N THR A 303 18.01 -13.52 -25.41
CA THR A 303 16.84 -14.40 -25.32
C THR A 303 15.64 -13.66 -24.74
N ASN A 304 14.45 -14.27 -24.81
CA ASN A 304 13.25 -13.73 -24.18
C ASN A 304 13.43 -13.51 -22.66
N ASP A 305 14.16 -14.41 -22.00
CA ASP A 305 14.46 -14.30 -20.57
C ASP A 305 15.48 -13.20 -20.27
N ASP A 306 16.49 -13.01 -21.13
CA ASP A 306 17.44 -11.90 -20.99
C ASP A 306 16.71 -10.56 -21.10
N LEU A 307 15.87 -10.41 -22.13
CA LEU A 307 15.06 -9.20 -22.37
C LEU A 307 14.13 -8.91 -21.19
N PHE A 308 13.35 -9.89 -20.75
CA PHE A 308 12.40 -9.71 -19.66
C PHE A 308 13.09 -9.33 -18.35
N ASN A 309 14.13 -10.08 -17.94
CA ASN A 309 14.79 -9.85 -16.66
C ASN A 309 15.55 -8.52 -16.65
N TYR A 310 16.14 -8.12 -17.77
CA TYR A 310 16.83 -6.84 -17.87
C TYR A 310 15.84 -5.67 -17.94
N ALA A 311 14.72 -5.81 -18.66
CA ALA A 311 13.64 -4.83 -18.66
C ALA A 311 13.04 -4.66 -17.25
N ARG A 312 12.74 -5.76 -16.56
CA ARG A 312 12.31 -5.77 -15.15
C ARG A 312 13.32 -5.03 -14.27
N LYS A 313 14.63 -5.30 -14.41
CA LYS A 313 15.69 -4.61 -13.66
C LYS A 313 15.68 -3.09 -13.89
N ILE A 314 15.52 -2.63 -15.13
CA ILE A 314 15.43 -1.19 -15.45
C ILE A 314 14.17 -0.57 -14.84
N VAL A 315 13.01 -1.21 -14.99
CA VAL A 315 11.74 -0.68 -14.47
C VAL A 315 11.75 -0.61 -12.95
N ILE A 316 12.30 -1.61 -12.26
CA ILE A 316 12.52 -1.59 -10.81
C ILE A 316 13.40 -0.40 -10.42
N ALA A 317 14.49 -0.18 -11.14
CA ALA A 317 15.36 0.95 -10.87
C ALA A 317 14.65 2.30 -11.05
N VAL A 318 13.75 2.42 -12.03
CA VAL A 318 12.89 3.59 -12.23
C VAL A 318 11.88 3.75 -11.09
N LEU A 319 11.24 2.67 -10.62
CA LEU A 319 10.33 2.68 -9.46
C LEU A 319 11.04 3.17 -8.20
N GLN A 320 12.24 2.64 -7.94
CA GLN A 320 13.08 3.05 -6.82
C GLN A 320 13.49 4.52 -6.94
N HIS A 321 13.96 4.95 -8.11
CA HIS A 321 14.36 6.35 -8.32
C HIS A 321 13.19 7.33 -8.13
N ILE A 322 12.03 7.09 -8.74
CA ILE A 322 10.83 7.92 -8.55
C ILE A 322 10.43 7.96 -7.07
N THR A 323 10.45 6.82 -6.40
CA THR A 323 10.11 6.74 -4.97
C THR A 323 11.06 7.58 -4.12
N PHE A 324 12.37 7.39 -4.27
CA PHE A 324 13.36 8.00 -3.38
C PHE A 324 13.68 9.47 -3.72
N ASP A 325 13.58 9.86 -4.99
CA ASP A 325 13.96 11.21 -5.47
C ASP A 325 12.78 12.14 -5.79
N GLU A 326 11.56 11.61 -5.96
CA GLU A 326 10.35 12.41 -6.19
C GLU A 326 9.34 12.29 -5.05
N TYR A 327 8.93 11.06 -4.68
CA TYR A 327 7.86 10.82 -3.70
C TYR A 327 8.31 11.14 -2.27
N LEU A 328 9.40 10.54 -1.79
CA LEU A 328 9.87 10.74 -0.41
C LEU A 328 10.21 12.19 -0.08
N PRO A 329 10.82 13.01 -0.97
CA PRO A 329 11.01 14.42 -0.71
C PRO A 329 9.71 15.21 -0.54
N ALA A 330 8.64 14.82 -1.26
CA ALA A 330 7.32 15.43 -1.11
C ALA A 330 6.63 15.00 0.20
N VAL A 331 6.85 13.76 0.65
CA VAL A 331 6.22 13.24 1.87
C VAL A 331 6.94 13.68 3.14
N LEU A 332 8.27 13.49 3.20
CA LEU A 332 9.07 13.65 4.42
C LEU A 332 9.79 14.99 4.50
N GLY A 333 10.00 15.66 3.35
CA GLY A 333 10.82 16.85 3.25
C GLY A 333 12.33 16.53 3.32
N ARG A 334 13.14 17.39 2.69
CA ARG A 334 14.59 17.17 2.55
C ARG A 334 15.34 17.11 3.88
N THR A 335 14.86 17.81 4.91
CA THR A 335 15.48 17.79 6.24
C THR A 335 15.39 16.39 6.87
N THR A 336 14.20 15.79 6.86
CA THR A 336 13.99 14.43 7.36
C THR A 336 14.79 13.40 6.56
N LEU A 337 14.84 13.52 5.22
CA LEU A 337 15.64 12.61 4.41
C LEU A 337 17.13 12.64 4.76
N ALA A 338 17.67 13.83 5.05
CA ALA A 338 19.05 13.98 5.49
C ALA A 338 19.28 13.40 6.90
N GLU A 339 18.34 13.60 7.81
CA GLU A 339 18.40 13.06 9.18
C GLU A 339 18.47 11.53 9.21
N TYR A 340 17.69 10.86 8.36
CA TYR A 340 17.68 9.40 8.25
C TYR A 340 18.73 8.83 7.27
N GLY A 341 19.61 9.66 6.71
CA GLY A 341 20.64 9.22 5.76
C GLY A 341 20.09 8.70 4.43
N ILE A 342 18.85 9.02 4.08
CA ILE A 342 18.23 8.56 2.82
C ILE A 342 18.89 9.28 1.63
N SER A 343 19.28 10.54 1.80
CA SER A 343 19.95 11.35 0.76
C SER A 343 21.49 11.27 0.79
N SER A 344 22.09 10.36 1.56
CA SER A 344 23.55 10.17 1.57
C SER A 344 24.00 9.30 0.41
N ASP A 345 25.31 9.24 0.14
CA ASP A 345 25.86 8.27 -0.81
C ASP A 345 25.40 6.84 -0.47
N PHE A 346 25.07 6.07 -1.51
CA PHE A 346 24.62 4.70 -1.36
C PHE A 346 25.79 3.78 -0.97
N ALA A 347 25.57 2.98 0.06
CA ALA A 347 26.41 1.85 0.40
C ALA A 347 25.53 0.72 0.93
N TYR A 348 25.62 -0.46 0.31
CA TYR A 348 24.92 -1.65 0.77
C TYR A 348 25.50 -2.12 2.12
N ASP A 349 24.62 -2.36 3.08
CA ASP A 349 24.93 -2.88 4.42
C ASP A 349 24.38 -4.30 4.56
N ASP A 350 25.27 -5.30 4.45
CA ASP A 350 24.93 -6.72 4.55
C ASP A 350 24.66 -7.20 5.99
N SER A 351 24.82 -6.32 6.98
CA SER A 351 24.46 -6.57 8.37
C SER A 351 23.04 -6.10 8.73
N CYS A 352 22.36 -5.44 7.79
CA CYS A 352 21.04 -4.87 7.99
C CYS A 352 19.90 -5.73 7.42
N ASP A 353 18.77 -5.72 8.11
CA ASP A 353 17.51 -6.37 7.72
C ASP A 353 16.55 -5.36 7.04
N ALA A 354 16.14 -5.67 5.81
CA ALA A 354 15.19 -4.88 5.03
C ALA A 354 13.72 -5.19 5.32
N THR A 355 13.43 -6.22 6.12
CA THR A 355 12.07 -6.65 6.45
C THR A 355 11.24 -5.48 6.99
N LEU A 356 9.97 -5.40 6.56
CA LEU A 356 9.09 -4.31 6.98
C LEU A 356 8.78 -4.38 8.48
N TYR A 357 8.76 -3.22 9.13
CA TYR A 357 8.22 -3.09 10.47
C TYR A 357 6.70 -3.20 10.44
N ASN A 358 6.11 -3.90 11.42
CA ASN A 358 4.65 -4.03 11.52
C ASN A 358 3.96 -2.66 11.56
N VAL A 359 4.51 -1.74 12.36
CA VAL A 359 4.00 -0.37 12.49
C VAL A 359 4.03 0.42 11.18
N PHE A 360 4.96 0.11 10.27
CA PHE A 360 5.05 0.77 8.98
C PHE A 360 3.83 0.42 8.12
N SER A 361 3.57 -0.87 7.88
CA SER A 361 2.46 -1.34 7.04
C SER A 361 1.08 -1.19 7.71
N THR A 362 1.03 -1.30 9.04
CA THR A 362 -0.25 -1.31 9.78
C THR A 362 -0.74 0.09 10.14
N ALA A 363 0.14 1.09 10.27
CA ALA A 363 -0.24 2.44 10.65
C ALA A 363 0.46 3.52 9.83
N ALA A 364 1.79 3.60 9.86
CA ALA A 364 2.50 4.76 9.37
C ALA A 364 2.27 5.02 7.88
N PHE A 365 2.40 4.00 7.03
CA PHE A 365 2.24 4.14 5.58
C PHE A 365 0.77 4.16 5.11
N ARG A 366 -0.18 4.19 6.05
CA ARG A 366 -1.62 4.38 5.80
C ARG A 366 -2.08 5.83 5.95
N PHE A 367 -1.14 6.77 6.11
CA PHE A 367 -1.44 8.21 6.16
C PHE A 367 -2.17 8.67 4.89
N GLY A 368 -1.88 8.05 3.74
CA GLY A 368 -2.45 8.39 2.43
C GLY A 368 -3.97 8.23 2.36
N HIS A 369 -4.59 7.43 3.24
CA HIS A 369 -6.05 7.31 3.27
C HIS A 369 -6.78 8.62 3.58
N SER A 370 -6.15 9.53 4.34
CA SER A 370 -6.70 10.88 4.60
C SER A 370 -6.60 11.82 3.40
N MET A 371 -5.78 11.46 2.41
CA MET A 371 -5.53 12.29 1.23
C MET A 371 -6.53 12.04 0.09
N VAL A 372 -7.39 11.01 0.22
CA VAL A 372 -8.34 10.61 -0.82
C VAL A 372 -9.49 11.63 -0.89
N PRO A 373 -9.66 12.35 -2.01
CA PRO A 373 -10.76 13.31 -2.15
C PRO A 373 -12.11 12.61 -2.29
N ASP A 374 -13.20 13.37 -2.14
CA ASP A 374 -14.56 12.87 -2.38
C ASP A 374 -14.83 12.56 -3.87
N GLY A 375 -13.97 12.98 -4.80
CA GLY A 375 -14.09 12.58 -6.20
C GLY A 375 -12.86 12.87 -7.07
N LEU A 376 -12.81 12.25 -8.24
CA LEU A 376 -11.73 12.39 -9.22
C LEU A 376 -12.20 13.13 -10.47
N LEU A 377 -11.30 13.95 -11.05
CA LEU A 377 -11.55 14.60 -12.33
C LEU A 377 -11.29 13.63 -13.49
N ILE A 378 -12.34 13.18 -14.17
CA ILE A 378 -12.30 12.24 -15.30
C ILE A 378 -13.18 12.80 -16.43
N ASP A 379 -12.62 12.87 -17.64
CA ASP A 379 -13.24 13.49 -18.82
C ASP A 379 -13.80 14.90 -18.59
N GLY A 380 -13.13 15.66 -17.72
CA GLY A 380 -13.55 17.01 -17.34
C GLY A 380 -14.75 17.07 -16.40
N GLN A 381 -15.19 15.95 -15.85
CA GLN A 381 -16.24 15.84 -14.81
C GLN A 381 -15.64 15.33 -13.50
N VAL A 382 -16.21 15.73 -12.38
CA VAL A 382 -15.88 15.12 -11.08
C VAL A 382 -16.77 13.89 -10.91
N VAL A 383 -16.15 12.72 -10.76
CA VAL A 383 -16.83 11.46 -10.44
C VAL A 383 -16.60 11.17 -8.96
N GLU A 384 -17.68 10.98 -8.21
CA GLU A 384 -17.64 10.74 -6.77
C GLU A 384 -16.89 9.45 -6.44
N SER A 385 -16.06 9.46 -5.41
CA SER A 385 -15.21 8.34 -5.01
C SER A 385 -16.00 7.08 -4.68
N LEU A 386 -17.21 7.22 -4.14
CA LEU A 386 -18.11 6.09 -3.85
C LEU A 386 -18.48 5.31 -5.14
N ASP A 387 -18.55 5.99 -6.28
CA ASP A 387 -18.86 5.39 -7.58
C ASP A 387 -17.60 4.86 -8.31
N LEU A 388 -16.42 4.93 -7.68
CA LEU A 388 -15.14 4.55 -8.31
C LEU A 388 -14.54 3.27 -7.73
N PHE A 389 -14.87 2.91 -6.48
CA PHE A 389 -14.28 1.73 -5.87
C PHE A 389 -14.66 0.44 -6.62
N LEU A 390 -13.68 -0.44 -6.79
CA LEU A 390 -13.82 -1.75 -7.44
C LEU A 390 -14.22 -1.69 -8.92
N ARG A 391 -14.24 -0.50 -9.55
CA ARG A 391 -14.75 -0.31 -10.91
C ARG A 391 -13.63 0.03 -11.89
N PRO A 392 -13.28 -0.89 -12.81
CA PRO A 392 -12.21 -0.65 -13.78
C PRO A 392 -12.67 0.20 -14.97
N HIS A 393 -13.95 0.57 -15.05
CA HIS A 393 -14.55 1.27 -16.20
C HIS A 393 -13.71 2.46 -16.66
N SER A 394 -13.42 3.40 -15.75
CA SER A 394 -12.65 4.61 -16.08
C SER A 394 -11.20 4.32 -16.50
N VAL A 395 -10.62 3.20 -16.06
CA VAL A 395 -9.30 2.76 -16.54
C VAL A 395 -9.40 2.31 -17.99
N LEU A 396 -10.43 1.52 -18.33
CA LEU A 396 -10.62 0.95 -19.66
C LEU A 396 -11.08 1.96 -20.71
N THR A 397 -11.82 3.00 -20.32
CA THR A 397 -12.44 3.96 -21.25
C THR A 397 -11.75 5.32 -21.27
N SER A 398 -11.15 5.75 -20.15
CA SER A 398 -10.73 7.15 -19.95
C SER A 398 -9.34 7.30 -19.31
N LEU A 399 -8.45 6.33 -19.51
CA LEU A 399 -7.11 6.27 -18.88
C LEU A 399 -6.34 7.60 -18.93
N ASP A 400 -6.24 8.21 -20.11
CA ASP A 400 -5.47 9.45 -20.28
C ASP A 400 -6.08 10.61 -19.48
N SER A 401 -7.41 10.75 -19.47
CA SER A 401 -8.06 11.80 -18.70
C SER A 401 -7.97 11.53 -17.21
N LEU A 402 -8.09 10.28 -16.78
CA LEU A 402 -7.93 9.87 -15.39
C LEU A 402 -6.52 10.25 -14.90
N VAL A 403 -5.47 9.84 -15.62
CA VAL A 403 -4.07 10.13 -15.24
C VAL A 403 -3.78 11.63 -15.20
N SER A 404 -4.30 12.39 -16.18
CA SER A 404 -4.20 13.85 -16.18
C SER A 404 -4.95 14.49 -15.00
N GLY A 405 -6.14 13.96 -14.67
CA GLY A 405 -6.94 14.37 -13.52
C GLY A 405 -6.22 14.16 -12.20
N LEU A 406 -5.57 13.00 -12.02
CA LEU A 406 -4.77 12.68 -10.84
C LEU A 406 -3.58 13.64 -10.68
N ALA A 407 -2.92 13.98 -11.78
CA ALA A 407 -1.77 14.88 -11.76
C ALA A 407 -2.15 16.36 -11.56
N SER A 408 -3.35 16.77 -11.98
CA SER A 408 -3.78 18.17 -11.96
C SER A 408 -4.66 18.55 -10.76
N SER A 409 -5.38 17.58 -10.20
CA SER A 409 -6.27 17.77 -9.05
C SER A 409 -5.48 17.76 -7.75
N ARG A 410 -5.97 18.51 -6.75
CA ARG A 410 -5.38 18.55 -5.42
C ARG A 410 -5.86 17.35 -4.61
N ALA A 411 -4.94 16.70 -3.90
CA ALA A 411 -5.28 15.75 -2.85
C ALA A 411 -5.86 16.46 -1.62
N GLU A 412 -6.53 15.74 -0.74
CA GLU A 412 -6.82 16.20 0.63
C GLU A 412 -5.50 16.29 1.45
N GLU A 413 -5.51 17.08 2.53
CA GLU A 413 -4.37 17.19 3.44
C GLU A 413 -4.20 15.93 4.30
N VAL A 414 -2.96 15.61 4.69
CA VAL A 414 -2.70 14.61 5.72
C VAL A 414 -3.03 15.24 7.07
N ASP A 415 -4.24 15.00 7.54
CA ASP A 415 -4.71 15.44 8.84
C ASP A 415 -5.87 14.56 9.33
N ARG A 416 -6.54 14.99 10.41
CA ARG A 416 -7.59 14.18 11.00
C ARG A 416 -8.82 14.03 10.11
N TRP A 417 -9.09 14.91 9.16
CA TRP A 417 -10.35 14.90 8.40
C TRP A 417 -10.30 13.88 7.28
N TYR A 418 -11.45 13.26 6.99
CA TYR A 418 -11.61 12.30 5.89
C TYR A 418 -12.75 12.72 5.00
N SER A 419 -12.70 12.31 3.74
CA SER A 419 -13.80 12.40 2.81
C SER A 419 -14.93 11.44 3.22
N GLU A 420 -16.19 11.83 2.96
CA GLU A 420 -17.35 11.04 3.38
C GLU A 420 -17.34 9.66 2.68
N GLY A 421 -16.89 9.64 1.42
CA GLY A 421 -16.67 8.41 0.66
C GLY A 421 -15.74 7.39 1.32
N MET A 422 -14.82 7.83 2.18
CA MET A 422 -13.86 6.96 2.86
C MET A 422 -14.30 6.49 4.25
N THR A 423 -15.16 7.26 4.94
CA THR A 423 -15.60 6.91 6.31
C THR A 423 -16.99 6.30 6.39
N ASP A 424 -17.87 6.51 5.40
CA ASP A 424 -19.23 5.96 5.43
C ASP A 424 -19.54 5.05 4.25
N HIS A 425 -18.98 5.37 3.08
CA HIS A 425 -19.35 4.72 1.82
C HIS A 425 -18.21 3.89 1.21
N LEU A 426 -17.19 3.53 1.99
CA LEU A 426 -16.06 2.77 1.45
C LEU A 426 -16.57 1.42 0.96
N PHE A 427 -16.42 1.16 -0.35
CA PHE A 427 -16.94 -0.02 -1.03
C PHE A 427 -18.46 -0.24 -0.89
N GLU A 428 -19.24 0.82 -0.75
CA GLU A 428 -20.70 0.70 -0.67
C GLU A 428 -21.29 0.28 -2.03
N GLU A 429 -22.00 -0.86 -2.04
CA GLU A 429 -22.77 -1.33 -3.19
C GLU A 429 -24.29 -1.19 -2.98
N ALA A 430 -24.72 -1.14 -1.72
CA ALA A 430 -26.10 -0.95 -1.32
C ALA A 430 -26.17 0.05 -0.15
N PRO A 431 -27.26 0.83 -0.02
CA PRO A 431 -27.34 1.86 1.01
C PRO A 431 -27.05 1.32 2.42
N PHE A 432 -26.16 2.00 3.13
CA PHE A 432 -25.72 1.73 4.50
C PHE A 432 -24.92 0.43 4.67
N GLU A 433 -24.44 -0.19 3.58
CA GLU A 433 -23.56 -1.36 3.62
C GLU A 433 -22.08 -1.02 3.38
N GLY A 434 -21.72 0.27 3.41
CA GLY A 434 -20.35 0.74 3.30
C GLY A 434 -19.49 0.48 4.54
N PHE A 435 -18.19 0.70 4.39
CA PHE A 435 -17.20 0.61 5.45
C PHE A 435 -16.62 1.98 5.83
N ASP A 436 -15.85 1.99 6.92
CA ASP A 436 -15.12 3.15 7.41
C ASP A 436 -13.62 2.87 7.46
N VAL A 437 -12.84 3.48 6.56
CA VAL A 437 -11.39 3.24 6.47
C VAL A 437 -10.66 3.63 7.75
N ALA A 438 -11.07 4.71 8.42
CA ALA A 438 -10.41 5.19 9.63
C ALA A 438 -10.67 4.23 10.79
N ALA A 439 -11.91 3.76 10.94
CA ALA A 439 -12.27 2.73 11.90
C ALA A 439 -11.54 1.40 11.62
N LEU A 440 -11.45 0.97 10.36
CA LEU A 440 -10.70 -0.24 9.96
C LEU A 440 -9.21 -0.14 10.30
N ASN A 441 -8.58 1.03 10.10
CA ASN A 441 -7.17 1.23 10.42
C ASN A 441 -6.91 1.19 11.94
N ILE A 442 -7.78 1.82 12.73
CA ILE A 442 -7.71 1.74 14.20
C ILE A 442 -7.90 0.30 14.68
N GLN A 443 -8.91 -0.40 14.14
CA GLN A 443 -9.18 -1.80 14.48
C GLN A 443 -8.02 -2.71 14.10
N ARG A 444 -7.42 -2.51 12.93
CA ARG A 444 -6.23 -3.26 12.48
C ARG A 444 -5.01 -2.99 13.36
N GLY A 445 -4.81 -1.75 13.81
CA GLY A 445 -3.76 -1.43 14.79
C GLY A 445 -3.93 -2.19 16.11
N ARG A 446 -5.18 -2.32 16.59
CA ARG A 446 -5.51 -3.11 17.80
C ARG A 446 -5.35 -4.62 17.59
N ASP A 447 -5.75 -5.14 16.42
CA ASP A 447 -5.55 -6.54 16.01
C ASP A 447 -4.08 -6.92 15.96
N HIS A 448 -3.22 -6.02 15.50
CA HIS A 448 -1.78 -6.22 15.40
C HIS A 448 -1.03 -5.92 16.71
N GLY A 449 -1.73 -5.56 17.77
CA GLY A 449 -1.14 -5.24 19.07
C GLY A 449 -0.21 -4.03 19.02
N LEU A 450 -0.54 -2.99 18.23
CA LEU A 450 0.26 -1.77 18.23
C LEU A 450 0.15 -1.05 19.60
N PRO A 451 1.29 -0.63 20.20
CA PRO A 451 1.30 0.24 21.37
C PRO A 451 0.60 1.58 21.15
N SER A 452 0.38 2.31 22.24
CA SER A 452 -0.28 3.63 22.21
C SER A 452 0.51 4.65 21.40
N TYR A 453 -0.17 5.70 20.94
CA TYR A 453 0.45 6.85 20.29
C TYR A 453 1.63 7.42 21.11
N ASN A 454 1.48 7.56 22.43
CA ASN A 454 2.54 8.09 23.30
C ASN A 454 3.76 7.17 23.40
N ASP A 455 3.59 5.85 23.34
CA ASP A 455 4.72 4.91 23.32
C ASP A 455 5.55 5.08 22.03
N TRP A 456 4.88 5.28 20.90
CA TRP A 456 5.54 5.54 19.62
C TRP A 456 6.22 6.91 19.57
N ARG A 457 5.62 7.94 20.17
CA ARG A 457 6.28 9.24 20.34
C ARG A 457 7.61 9.09 21.07
N VAL A 458 7.61 8.39 22.21
CA VAL A 458 8.84 8.13 22.98
C VAL A 458 9.83 7.30 22.18
N LYS A 459 9.38 6.28 21.44
CA LYS A 459 10.25 5.48 20.54
C LYS A 459 10.95 6.34 19.48
N CYS A 460 10.30 7.42 19.05
CA CYS A 460 10.81 8.40 18.11
C CYS A 460 11.55 9.58 18.77
N GLY A 461 11.80 9.53 20.08
CA GLY A 461 12.52 10.59 20.80
C GLY A 461 11.69 11.87 21.02
N LEU A 462 10.37 11.78 20.87
CA LEU A 462 9.43 12.86 21.13
C LEU A 462 8.85 12.76 22.54
N ASP A 463 8.50 13.90 23.13
CA ASP A 463 7.84 13.95 24.44
C ASP A 463 6.45 13.31 24.37
N ARG A 464 6.07 12.57 25.42
CA ARG A 464 4.69 12.09 25.61
C ARG A 464 3.75 13.29 25.70
N VAL A 465 2.59 13.19 25.08
CA VAL A 465 1.50 14.15 25.25
C VAL A 465 0.88 13.90 26.63
N ALA A 466 1.09 14.82 27.57
CA ALA A 466 0.63 14.67 28.95
C ALA A 466 -0.82 15.16 29.16
N SER A 467 -1.31 16.00 28.25
CA SER A 467 -2.66 16.56 28.29
C SER A 467 -3.19 16.77 26.87
N PHE A 468 -4.50 16.60 26.67
CA PHE A 468 -5.15 16.91 25.39
C PHE A 468 -4.93 18.36 24.94
N THR A 469 -4.62 19.28 25.86
CA THR A 469 -4.30 20.68 25.53
C THR A 469 -3.00 20.88 24.75
N GLU A 470 -2.14 19.86 24.71
CA GLU A 470 -0.90 19.85 23.91
C GLU A 470 -1.13 19.37 22.47
N LEU A 471 -2.27 18.72 22.19
CA LEU A 471 -2.67 18.40 20.81
C LEU A 471 -3.06 19.67 20.05
N PRO A 472 -3.06 19.67 18.70
CA PRO A 472 -3.58 20.79 17.94
C PRO A 472 -5.03 21.13 18.30
N LEU A 473 -5.37 22.44 18.29
CA LEU A 473 -6.64 22.96 18.82
C LEU A 473 -7.88 22.25 18.27
N HIS A 474 -7.84 21.83 17.00
CA HIS A 474 -8.95 21.15 16.32
C HIS A 474 -9.15 19.70 16.78
N ALA A 475 -8.19 19.11 17.49
CA ALA A 475 -8.20 17.73 17.95
C ALA A 475 -8.51 17.60 19.46
N GLN A 476 -8.10 18.58 20.29
CA GLN A 476 -8.09 18.49 21.76
C GLN A 476 -9.40 17.94 22.37
N ARG A 477 -10.53 18.63 22.16
CA ARG A 477 -11.82 18.25 22.76
C ARG A 477 -12.34 16.91 22.23
N ARG A 478 -12.05 16.60 20.96
CA ARG A 478 -12.53 15.37 20.31
C ARG A 478 -11.85 14.16 20.95
N TYR A 479 -10.53 14.20 21.08
CA TYR A 479 -9.79 13.14 21.78
C TYR A 479 -10.15 13.05 23.27
N GLU A 480 -10.29 14.19 23.95
CA GLU A 480 -10.69 14.21 25.37
C GLU A 480 -12.03 13.51 25.59
N THR A 481 -12.99 13.77 24.70
CA THR A 481 -14.34 13.16 24.77
C THR A 481 -14.30 11.66 24.58
N VAL A 482 -13.44 11.15 23.68
CA VAL A 482 -13.49 9.75 23.24
C VAL A 482 -12.54 8.85 24.02
N TYR A 483 -11.32 9.31 24.31
CA TYR A 483 -10.29 8.50 24.95
C TYR A 483 -10.17 8.74 26.47
N GLY A 484 -10.48 9.95 26.94
CA GLY A 484 -10.39 10.36 28.36
C GLY A 484 -8.96 10.48 28.92
N ASP A 485 -8.00 9.74 28.38
CA ASP A 485 -6.57 9.80 28.70
C ASP A 485 -5.72 9.74 27.42
N THR A 486 -4.64 10.50 27.35
CA THR A 486 -3.77 10.59 26.17
C THR A 486 -2.97 9.32 25.90
N ASP A 487 -2.67 8.51 26.92
CA ASP A 487 -2.01 7.21 26.76
C ASP A 487 -2.95 6.13 26.18
N ASN A 488 -4.25 6.42 26.03
CA ASN A 488 -5.18 5.51 25.37
C ASN A 488 -5.27 5.71 23.84
N ILE A 489 -4.74 6.81 23.31
CA ILE A 489 -4.87 7.16 21.89
C ILE A 489 -4.21 6.09 21.01
N ASP A 490 -4.97 5.58 20.03
CA ASP A 490 -4.44 4.64 19.02
C ASP A 490 -3.43 5.37 18.11
N LEU A 491 -2.30 4.73 17.81
CA LEU A 491 -1.23 5.33 16.99
C LEU A 491 -1.77 5.95 15.69
N TYR A 492 -2.59 5.19 14.95
CA TYR A 492 -3.08 5.62 13.65
C TYR A 492 -3.74 6.99 13.71
N SER A 493 -4.66 7.12 14.67
CA SER A 493 -5.43 8.34 14.88
C SER A 493 -4.53 9.47 15.39
N GLY A 494 -3.77 9.23 16.46
CA GLY A 494 -2.98 10.27 17.12
C GLY A 494 -1.93 10.91 16.23
N ALA A 495 -1.12 10.09 15.54
CA ALA A 495 -0.03 10.58 14.69
C ALA A 495 -0.50 11.34 13.45
N LEU A 496 -1.71 11.03 12.95
CA LEU A 496 -2.31 11.75 11.82
C LEU A 496 -2.66 13.21 12.18
N THR A 497 -2.85 13.51 13.46
CA THR A 497 -3.21 14.87 13.91
C THR A 497 -2.02 15.77 14.20
N GLU A 498 -0.81 15.25 14.12
CA GLU A 498 0.38 16.01 14.42
C GLU A 498 0.62 17.14 13.42
N THR A 499 1.29 18.20 13.87
CA THR A 499 1.74 19.25 12.94
C THR A 499 2.86 18.70 12.05
N ARG A 500 2.68 18.87 10.74
CA ARG A 500 3.61 18.43 9.69
C ARG A 500 5.03 18.96 9.87
N VAL A 501 6.00 18.11 9.55
CA VAL A 501 7.43 18.46 9.54
C VAL A 501 7.77 19.45 8.43
N SER A 502 8.91 20.14 8.55
CA SER A 502 9.31 21.16 7.58
C SER A 502 9.53 20.57 6.19
N GLY A 503 8.73 21.04 5.22
CA GLY A 503 8.83 20.62 3.82
C GLY A 503 8.27 19.23 3.53
N GLY A 504 7.68 18.56 4.53
CA GLY A 504 6.92 17.31 4.36
C GLY A 504 5.43 17.54 4.64
N ILE A 505 4.65 16.47 4.50
CA ILE A 505 3.20 16.48 4.71
C ILE A 505 2.76 15.69 5.94
N VAL A 506 3.64 14.86 6.52
CA VAL A 506 3.34 14.05 7.72
C VAL A 506 3.89 14.68 8.99
N GLY A 507 3.33 14.32 10.14
CA GLY A 507 3.84 14.70 11.47
C GLY A 507 5.15 13.99 11.86
N PRO A 508 5.85 14.45 12.91
CA PRO A 508 7.13 13.91 13.35
C PRO A 508 7.12 12.42 13.72
N THR A 509 6.03 11.87 14.28
CA THR A 509 5.96 10.44 14.60
C THR A 509 5.96 9.60 13.32
N TYR A 510 5.11 9.94 12.34
CA TYR A 510 5.13 9.25 11.05
C TYR A 510 6.40 9.54 10.25
N ALA A 511 6.94 10.76 10.29
CA ALA A 511 8.23 11.07 9.67
C ALA A 511 9.35 10.15 10.20
N CYS A 512 9.35 9.89 11.50
CA CYS A 512 10.29 8.98 12.13
C CYS A 512 10.14 7.53 11.67
N LEU A 513 8.91 7.00 11.69
CA LEU A 513 8.64 5.61 11.34
C LEU A 513 8.88 5.33 9.84
N LEU A 514 8.44 6.25 8.98
CA LEU A 514 8.66 6.18 7.54
C LEU A 514 10.14 6.38 7.19
N GLY A 515 10.80 7.38 7.79
CA GLY A 515 12.22 7.65 7.59
C GLY A 515 13.10 6.45 7.95
N GLN A 516 12.81 5.80 9.09
CA GLN A 516 13.53 4.60 9.50
C GLN A 516 13.33 3.43 8.53
N GLN A 517 12.08 3.16 8.10
CA GLN A 517 11.82 2.07 7.17
C GLN A 517 12.47 2.32 5.80
N PHE A 518 12.27 3.49 5.19
CA PHE A 518 12.82 3.79 3.87
C PHE A 518 14.35 3.87 3.87
N ALA A 519 14.98 4.30 4.97
CA ALA A 519 16.42 4.21 5.12
C ALA A 519 16.92 2.76 5.03
N ASN A 520 16.22 1.81 5.66
CA ASN A 520 16.56 0.38 5.58
C ASN A 520 16.28 -0.17 4.18
N LEU A 521 15.14 0.16 3.56
CA LEU A 521 14.81 -0.31 2.21
C LEU A 521 15.79 0.15 1.14
N ARG A 522 16.47 1.27 1.37
CA ARG A 522 17.60 1.69 0.55
C ARG A 522 18.86 0.92 0.92
N LYS A 523 19.43 1.16 2.10
CA LYS A 523 20.80 0.69 2.43
C LYS A 523 20.92 -0.82 2.57
N CYS A 524 19.83 -1.52 2.87
CA CYS A 524 19.81 -2.98 3.13
C CYS A 524 19.36 -3.76 1.89
N ASP A 525 19.28 -3.10 0.72
CA ASP A 525 18.94 -3.71 -0.55
C ASP A 525 20.18 -3.85 -1.45
N ARG A 526 20.65 -5.10 -1.64
CA ARG A 526 21.79 -5.42 -2.51
C ARG A 526 21.58 -5.01 -3.97
N PHE A 527 20.33 -5.00 -4.44
CA PHE A 527 19.95 -4.69 -5.82
C PHE A 527 19.41 -3.26 -5.98
N PHE A 528 19.56 -2.40 -4.97
CA PHE A 528 19.15 -1.00 -5.07
C PHE A 528 19.85 -0.32 -6.26
N TRP A 529 19.13 0.49 -7.03
CA TRP A 529 19.58 0.94 -8.36
C TRP A 529 20.91 1.71 -8.37
N GLU A 530 21.30 2.32 -7.25
CA GLU A 530 22.58 3.02 -7.08
C GLU A 530 23.78 2.08 -6.88
N THR A 531 23.55 0.79 -6.66
CA THR A 531 24.60 -0.19 -6.38
C THR A 531 25.65 -0.24 -7.50
N THR A 532 26.91 -0.24 -7.10
CA THR A 532 28.07 -0.38 -7.98
C THR A 532 28.68 -1.77 -7.92
N ASP A 533 28.00 -2.72 -7.28
CA ASP A 533 28.42 -4.12 -7.23
C ASP A 533 28.50 -4.68 -8.66
N PRO A 534 29.59 -5.38 -9.03
CA PRO A 534 29.80 -5.82 -10.41
C PRO A 534 28.84 -6.93 -10.87
N VAL A 535 28.14 -7.59 -9.95
CA VAL A 535 27.17 -8.67 -10.28
C VAL A 535 25.77 -8.10 -10.38
N THR A 536 25.35 -7.34 -9.37
CA THR A 536 23.96 -6.87 -9.20
C THR A 536 23.72 -5.46 -9.72
N GLY A 537 24.77 -4.65 -9.89
CA GLY A 537 24.69 -3.31 -10.44
C GLY A 537 24.44 -3.29 -11.95
N PHE A 538 24.25 -2.07 -12.47
CA PHE A 538 24.30 -1.81 -13.91
C PHE A 538 25.76 -1.81 -14.39
N ASP A 539 25.99 -2.25 -15.62
CA ASP A 539 27.33 -2.49 -16.18
C ASP A 539 28.20 -1.23 -16.24
N THR A 540 27.56 -0.07 -16.35
CA THR A 540 28.28 1.22 -16.44
C THR A 540 27.64 2.32 -15.61
N ASP A 541 28.46 3.28 -15.16
CA ASP A 541 27.98 4.51 -14.53
C ASP A 541 27.04 5.30 -15.47
N ARG A 542 27.23 5.16 -16.79
CA ARG A 542 26.38 5.82 -17.79
C ARG A 542 24.96 5.31 -17.78
N GLN A 543 24.76 4.00 -17.59
CA GLN A 543 23.44 3.39 -17.45
C GLN A 543 22.74 3.93 -16.19
N ARG A 544 23.42 3.98 -15.04
CA ARG A 544 22.85 4.57 -13.80
C ARG A 544 22.51 6.05 -13.96
N MET A 545 23.35 6.82 -14.64
CA MET A 545 23.04 8.22 -14.97
C MET A 545 21.84 8.40 -15.91
N GLN A 546 21.48 7.39 -16.71
CA GLN A 546 20.24 7.47 -17.50
C GLN A 546 19.00 7.24 -16.61
N ILE A 547 19.06 6.30 -15.68
CA ILE A 547 17.96 6.03 -14.73
C ILE A 547 17.61 7.29 -13.94
N GLN A 548 18.62 8.04 -13.48
CA GLN A 548 18.48 9.32 -12.77
C GLN A 548 17.76 10.43 -13.56
N ARG A 549 17.57 10.27 -14.87
CA ARG A 549 16.87 11.25 -15.71
C ARG A 549 15.38 10.97 -15.77
N THR A 550 14.97 9.75 -15.46
CA THR A 550 13.59 9.30 -15.61
C THR A 550 12.76 9.76 -14.43
N LYS A 551 11.73 10.55 -14.71
CA LYS A 551 10.69 10.91 -13.74
C LYS A 551 9.39 10.21 -14.07
N LEU A 552 8.44 10.23 -13.14
CA LEU A 552 7.09 9.72 -13.43
C LEU A 552 6.44 10.43 -14.63
N SER A 553 6.73 11.71 -14.86
CA SER A 553 6.29 12.45 -16.06
C SER A 553 6.79 11.84 -17.38
N HIS A 554 7.99 11.26 -17.40
CA HIS A 554 8.53 10.60 -18.60
C HIS A 554 7.79 9.29 -18.86
N VAL A 555 7.55 8.51 -17.80
CA VAL A 555 6.78 7.27 -17.88
C VAL A 555 5.38 7.57 -18.43
N ILE A 556 4.65 8.53 -17.84
CA ILE A 556 3.32 8.94 -18.28
C ILE A 556 3.33 9.37 -19.75
N CYS A 557 4.23 10.27 -20.15
CA CYS A 557 4.32 10.74 -21.53
C CYS A 557 4.64 9.64 -22.55
N ARG A 558 5.26 8.53 -22.11
CA ARG A 558 5.63 7.41 -22.98
C ARG A 558 4.49 6.39 -23.11
N THR A 559 3.64 6.27 -22.11
CA THR A 559 2.66 5.17 -21.98
C THR A 559 1.20 5.60 -22.12
N THR A 560 0.94 6.89 -22.31
CA THR A 560 -0.39 7.49 -22.46
C THR A 560 -0.45 8.38 -23.71
N GLY A 561 -1.65 8.78 -24.12
CA GLY A 561 -1.86 9.78 -25.18
C GLY A 561 -1.77 11.23 -24.70
N ILE A 562 -1.41 11.46 -23.43
CA ILE A 562 -1.27 12.81 -22.85
C ILE A 562 -0.19 13.59 -23.62
N THR A 563 -0.52 14.82 -24.02
CA THR A 563 0.37 15.66 -24.84
C THR A 563 1.14 16.70 -24.03
N SER A 564 0.68 17.02 -22.82
CA SER A 564 1.28 18.00 -21.93
C SER A 564 1.04 17.61 -20.47
N ILE A 565 2.07 17.71 -19.64
CA ILE A 565 2.02 17.45 -18.19
C ILE A 565 3.13 18.24 -17.49
N GLN A 566 2.98 18.52 -16.21
CA GLN A 566 4.03 19.11 -15.39
C GLN A 566 5.16 18.11 -15.09
N ASP A 567 6.37 18.63 -14.91
CA ASP A 567 7.57 17.79 -14.72
C ASP A 567 7.58 17.10 -13.34
N ARG A 568 7.09 17.78 -12.29
CA ARG A 568 6.90 17.20 -10.94
C ARG A 568 5.43 16.84 -10.76
N VAL A 569 5.07 15.59 -11.06
CA VAL A 569 3.66 15.18 -11.13
C VAL A 569 2.98 15.04 -9.77
N PHE A 570 3.75 14.88 -8.70
CA PHE A 570 3.27 14.87 -7.31
C PHE A 570 2.90 16.26 -6.76
N ASP A 571 3.27 17.30 -7.50
CA ASP A 571 2.82 18.66 -7.30
C ASP A 571 1.78 19.02 -8.38
N VAL A 572 0.75 19.78 -8.02
CA VAL A 572 -0.18 20.32 -9.02
C VAL A 572 0.52 21.31 -9.97
N PRO A 573 -0.01 21.52 -11.19
CA PRO A 573 0.49 22.53 -12.10
C PRO A 573 0.49 23.94 -11.51
N ASP A 574 1.58 24.68 -11.70
CA ASP A 574 1.72 26.09 -11.30
C ASP A 574 2.53 26.82 -12.37
N SER A 575 1.95 27.87 -12.97
CA SER A 575 2.57 28.61 -14.10
C SER A 575 4.00 29.12 -13.85
N ARG A 576 4.43 29.26 -12.60
CA ARG A 576 5.77 29.74 -12.23
C ARG A 576 6.66 28.63 -11.69
N ARG A 577 6.12 27.76 -10.82
CA ARG A 577 6.90 26.78 -10.06
C ARG A 577 6.86 25.38 -10.64
N ASN A 578 5.79 25.02 -11.34
CA ASN A 578 5.59 23.70 -11.92
C ASN A 578 4.75 23.78 -13.22
N PRO A 579 5.20 24.53 -14.24
CA PRO A 579 4.41 24.71 -15.44
C PRO A 579 4.31 23.38 -16.20
N GLU A 580 3.18 23.18 -16.86
CA GLU A 580 3.03 22.10 -17.81
C GLU A 580 4.00 22.27 -18.98
N LYS A 581 4.48 21.14 -19.49
CA LYS A 581 5.39 21.06 -20.61
C LYS A 581 4.85 20.03 -21.58
N THR A 582 5.11 20.22 -22.88
CA THR A 582 4.73 19.22 -23.87
C THR A 582 5.52 17.94 -23.64
N CYS A 583 4.88 16.78 -23.85
CA CYS A 583 5.54 15.48 -23.71
C CYS A 583 6.75 15.35 -24.65
N ALA A 584 6.71 15.94 -25.84
CA ALA A 584 7.88 16.03 -26.71
C ALA A 584 9.09 16.72 -26.05
N SER A 585 8.86 17.76 -25.23
CA SER A 585 9.94 18.45 -24.52
C SER A 585 10.44 17.71 -23.28
N ILE A 586 9.56 16.93 -22.63
CA ILE A 586 9.93 16.05 -21.51
C ILE A 586 10.78 14.88 -22.04
N LEU A 587 10.27 14.19 -23.05
CA LEU A 587 10.93 13.03 -23.66
C LEU A 587 12.24 13.39 -24.39
N ALA A 588 12.48 14.65 -24.75
CA ALA A 588 13.78 15.09 -25.28
C ALA A 588 14.97 14.86 -24.33
N LYS A 589 14.71 14.58 -23.04
CA LYS A 589 15.72 14.27 -22.03
C LYS A 589 15.55 12.87 -21.43
N GLU A 590 14.80 12.00 -22.11
CA GLU A 590 14.58 10.65 -21.63
C GLU A 590 15.86 9.82 -21.55
N MET A 591 15.75 8.71 -20.83
CA MET A 591 16.78 7.69 -20.73
C MET A 591 17.13 7.13 -22.12
N ASP A 592 18.42 7.17 -22.46
CA ASP A 592 18.95 6.51 -23.65
C ASP A 592 19.09 5.01 -23.40
N LEU A 593 18.10 4.24 -23.87
CA LEU A 593 18.07 2.78 -23.76
C LEU A 593 19.11 2.07 -24.65
N GLY A 594 19.76 2.77 -25.59
CA GLY A 594 20.86 2.23 -26.40
C GLY A 594 22.18 2.07 -25.63
N LEU A 595 22.23 2.56 -24.39
CA LEU A 595 23.36 2.37 -23.48
C LEU A 595 23.24 1.09 -22.63
N PHE A 596 22.12 0.38 -22.72
CA PHE A 596 21.83 -0.86 -22.01
C PHE A 596 21.89 -2.05 -22.96
#